data_AF-A0A350R3A9-F1
#
_entry.id   AF-A0A350R3A9-F1
#
_cell.length_a   1.000
_cell.length_b   1.000
_cell.length_c   1.000
_cell.angle_alpha   90.00
_cell.angle_beta   90.00
_cell.angle_gamma   90.00
#
_symmetry.space_group_name_H-M   'P 1'
#
loop_
_entity.id
_entity.type
_entity.pdbx_description
1 polymer ?
#
loop_
_entity_poly.entity_id
_entity_poly.type
_entity_poly.pdbx_seq_one_letter_code
_entity_poly.pdbx_strand_id
1 'polypeptide(L)'
;MRKYYMYNLDKYKGKELLVRKRIAGFLEKLFKVYGYDFHHDRFKKVVYGEDSYNSELEEKFKSYYDAYWFLLSNAKNVFSNDLLNRFFFLLFGKTTDYSINLRMTKVYFEYIDCPSFESAVDFHLRVYDEMDEFNDMEKTAISLMLFNYVLVKNGIATISLNPSNYKEYFELRKKYKNDSKTNMYAFFMKIIETCKYQDKTYYKNLREVTIEEIRNTFIEDKDYLMNVLKVKSISVFGSFAKGINRIDSDIDLLISFSLDLLKEEKESNIVFIKNYYFKKFNRFIDITEVSEYLNDDFIKETPYVKKIF
;
A
#
# COMPACT_ATOMS: atom_id res chain seq x y z
N MET A 1 14.61 28.62 -17.91
CA MET A 1 13.66 28.78 -16.78
C MET A 1 12.68 27.61 -16.84
N ARG A 2 12.79 26.62 -15.93
CA ARG A 2 11.85 25.48 -15.91
C ARG A 2 10.51 25.98 -15.39
N LYS A 3 9.42 25.85 -16.16
CA LYS A 3 8.05 26.06 -15.65
C LYS A 3 7.70 24.89 -14.75
N TYR A 4 7.74 25.10 -13.43
CA TYR A 4 7.21 24.16 -12.46
C TYR A 4 5.70 24.38 -12.34
N TYR A 5 4.93 23.31 -12.34
CA TYR A 5 3.49 23.35 -12.06
C TYR A 5 3.34 23.23 -10.56
N MET A 6 2.95 24.31 -9.87
CA MET A 6 2.89 24.32 -8.41
C MET A 6 1.77 23.39 -7.90
N TYR A 7 2.08 22.11 -7.68
CA TYR A 7 1.16 21.16 -7.07
C TYR A 7 1.11 21.39 -5.55
N ASN A 8 -0.04 21.80 -5.03
CA ASN A 8 -0.21 22.00 -3.59
C ASN A 8 -0.46 20.66 -2.87
N LEU A 9 0.52 20.24 -2.08
CA LEU A 9 0.50 19.00 -1.31
C LEU A 9 0.07 19.20 0.16
N ASP A 10 -0.17 20.43 0.60
CA ASP A 10 -0.51 20.74 2.00
C ASP A 10 -1.79 20.04 2.46
N LYS A 11 -2.75 19.81 1.54
CA LYS A 11 -3.97 19.04 1.81
C LYS A 11 -3.73 17.60 2.26
N TYR A 12 -2.52 17.06 2.07
CA TYR A 12 -2.14 15.70 2.49
C TYR A 12 -1.34 15.67 3.79
N LYS A 13 -1.08 16.82 4.41
CA LYS A 13 -0.47 16.87 5.74
C LYS A 13 -1.45 16.36 6.80
N GLY A 14 -0.91 15.89 7.93
CA GLY A 14 -1.72 15.33 9.03
C GLY A 14 -2.16 13.89 8.83
N LYS A 15 -1.83 13.28 7.69
CA LYS A 15 -2.01 11.85 7.43
C LYS A 15 -0.90 11.01 8.06
N GLU A 16 -1.20 9.75 8.29
CA GLU A 16 -0.23 8.72 8.67
C GLU A 16 0.71 8.46 7.51
N LEU A 17 1.99 8.79 7.74
CA LEU A 17 3.00 8.76 6.69
C LEU A 17 3.37 7.32 6.33
N LEU A 18 3.49 6.48 7.36
CA LEU A 18 3.98 5.12 7.28
C LEU A 18 2.87 4.14 7.70
N VAL A 19 2.25 3.51 6.72
CA VAL A 19 1.23 2.47 6.95
C VAL A 19 1.79 1.12 6.50
N ARG A 20 1.96 0.16 7.43
CA ARG A 20 2.55 -1.16 7.16
C ARG A 20 1.86 -1.90 6.01
N LYS A 21 0.52 -1.90 5.97
CA LYS A 21 -0.29 -2.52 4.90
C LYS A 21 0.03 -1.90 3.54
N ARG A 22 0.23 -0.58 3.46
CA ARG A 22 0.56 0.14 2.22
C ARG A 22 1.99 -0.13 1.76
N ILE A 23 2.94 -0.13 2.68
CA ILE A 23 4.36 -0.41 2.39
C ILE A 23 4.53 -1.84 1.87
N ALA A 24 3.94 -2.83 2.56
CA ALA A 24 3.95 -4.22 2.10
C ALA A 24 3.21 -4.38 0.77
N GLY A 25 2.03 -3.77 0.64
CA GLY A 25 1.24 -3.83 -0.60
C GLY A 25 1.90 -3.15 -1.80
N PHE A 26 2.76 -2.14 -1.58
CA PHE A 26 3.61 -1.57 -2.63
C PHE A 26 4.59 -2.62 -3.16
N LEU A 27 5.30 -3.32 -2.27
CA LEU A 27 6.26 -4.35 -2.67
C LEU A 27 5.58 -5.54 -3.33
N GLU A 28 4.48 -6.03 -2.76
CA GLU A 28 3.71 -7.13 -3.33
C GLU A 28 3.32 -6.84 -4.79
N LYS A 29 2.73 -5.68 -5.06
CA LYS A 29 2.29 -5.31 -6.41
C LYS A 29 3.46 -5.10 -7.37
N LEU A 30 4.57 -4.54 -6.88
CA LEU A 30 5.80 -4.40 -7.65
C LEU A 30 6.33 -5.78 -8.07
N PHE A 31 6.53 -6.69 -7.13
CA PHE A 31 7.06 -8.00 -7.47
C PHE A 31 6.10 -8.80 -8.36
N LYS A 32 4.78 -8.71 -8.12
CA LYS A 32 3.77 -9.33 -9.01
C LYS A 32 3.87 -8.83 -10.45
N VAL A 33 4.10 -7.53 -10.69
CA VAL A 33 4.25 -7.02 -12.08
C VAL A 33 5.53 -7.53 -12.76
N TYR A 34 6.54 -7.92 -11.99
CA TYR A 34 7.75 -8.59 -12.47
C TYR A 34 7.64 -10.13 -12.52
N GLY A 35 6.45 -10.69 -12.31
CA GLY A 35 6.19 -12.13 -12.48
C GLY A 35 6.65 -13.01 -11.33
N TYR A 36 6.95 -12.44 -10.15
CA TYR A 36 7.24 -13.23 -8.97
C TYR A 36 5.96 -13.88 -8.43
N ASP A 37 6.09 -15.11 -7.94
CA ASP A 37 4.99 -15.85 -7.33
C ASP A 37 4.73 -15.36 -5.90
N PHE A 38 3.46 -15.24 -5.53
CA PHE A 38 3.01 -14.69 -4.25
C PHE A 38 1.87 -15.50 -3.66
N HIS A 39 2.13 -16.06 -2.48
CA HIS A 39 1.10 -16.40 -1.53
C HIS A 39 0.90 -15.23 -0.57
N HIS A 40 -0.20 -14.49 -0.72
CA HIS A 40 -0.45 -13.22 -0.02
C HIS A 40 -0.25 -13.30 1.50
N ASP A 41 -0.86 -14.32 2.13
CA ASP A 41 -0.76 -14.55 3.57
C ASP A 41 0.67 -14.91 4.00
N ARG A 42 1.39 -15.71 3.20
CA ARG A 42 2.77 -16.10 3.50
C ARG A 42 3.72 -14.91 3.39
N PHE A 43 3.59 -14.12 2.33
CA PHE A 43 4.36 -12.90 2.14
C PHE A 43 4.23 -11.97 3.34
N LYS A 44 3.00 -11.69 3.79
CA LYS A 44 2.75 -10.83 4.95
C LYS A 44 3.42 -11.33 6.23
N LYS A 45 3.26 -12.62 6.55
CA LYS A 45 3.87 -13.22 7.75
C LYS A 45 5.39 -13.03 7.77
N VAL A 46 6.04 -13.29 6.64
CA VAL A 46 7.49 -13.13 6.50
C VAL A 46 7.90 -11.66 6.65
N VAL A 47 7.30 -10.75 5.87
CA VAL A 47 7.76 -9.34 5.88
C VAL A 47 7.46 -8.65 7.22
N TYR A 48 6.37 -9.01 7.89
CA TYR A 48 6.04 -8.50 9.23
C TYR A 48 6.84 -9.16 10.36
N GLY A 49 7.63 -10.19 10.08
CA GLY A 49 8.39 -10.92 11.10
C GLY A 49 7.51 -11.74 12.04
N GLU A 50 6.32 -12.13 11.58
CA GLU A 50 5.41 -13.05 12.29
C GLU A 50 5.85 -14.51 12.11
N ASP A 51 6.69 -14.78 11.11
CA ASP A 51 7.25 -16.09 10.80
C ASP A 51 8.62 -15.95 10.12
N SER A 52 9.46 -17.00 10.17
CA SER A 52 10.74 -17.03 9.47
C SER A 52 10.55 -17.20 7.97
N TYR A 53 11.50 -16.75 7.16
CA TYR A 53 11.57 -17.11 5.75
C TYR A 53 12.15 -18.52 5.58
N ASN A 54 11.67 -19.25 4.59
CA ASN A 54 12.02 -20.65 4.31
C ASN A 54 12.56 -20.84 2.87
N SER A 55 12.71 -19.75 2.11
CA SER A 55 13.29 -19.76 0.76
C SER A 55 14.03 -18.47 0.46
N GLU A 56 14.94 -18.50 -0.53
CA GLU A 56 15.66 -17.30 -1.00
C GLU A 56 14.70 -16.20 -1.50
N LEU A 57 13.55 -16.59 -2.07
CA LEU A 57 12.54 -15.64 -2.52
C LEU A 57 11.88 -14.91 -1.33
N GLU A 58 11.55 -15.64 -0.27
CA GLU A 58 11.00 -15.05 0.95
C GLU A 58 12.02 -14.18 1.69
N GLU A 59 13.28 -14.60 1.71
CA GLU A 59 14.40 -13.78 2.20
C GLU A 59 14.49 -12.47 1.39
N LYS A 60 14.43 -12.55 0.06
CA LYS A 60 14.40 -11.36 -0.81
C LYS A 60 13.24 -10.43 -0.48
N PHE A 61 12.04 -10.97 -0.27
CA PHE A 61 10.88 -10.17 0.15
C PHE A 61 11.12 -9.46 1.48
N LYS A 62 11.71 -10.17 2.45
CA LYS A 62 12.06 -9.62 3.76
C LYS A 62 13.09 -8.50 3.65
N SER A 63 14.18 -8.72 2.91
CA SER A 63 15.24 -7.72 2.68
C SER A 63 14.72 -6.45 2.03
N TYR A 64 13.83 -6.57 1.02
CA TYR A 64 13.19 -5.41 0.40
C TYR A 64 12.27 -4.66 1.36
N TYR A 65 11.50 -5.38 2.19
CA TYR A 65 10.64 -4.76 3.19
C TYR A 65 11.44 -4.02 4.25
N ASP A 66 12.48 -4.65 4.80
CA ASP A 66 13.29 -4.08 5.87
C ASP A 66 14.11 -2.88 5.38
N ALA A 67 14.71 -2.98 4.20
CA ALA A 67 15.41 -1.86 3.56
C ALA A 67 14.46 -0.68 3.31
N TYR A 68 13.25 -0.95 2.77
CA TYR A 68 12.28 0.10 2.50
C TYR A 68 11.75 0.74 3.78
N TRP A 69 11.43 -0.05 4.80
CA TRP A 69 11.01 0.45 6.11
C TRP A 69 12.10 1.30 6.76
N PHE A 70 13.36 0.85 6.72
CA PHE A 70 14.52 1.60 7.18
C PHE A 70 14.62 2.95 6.48
N LEU A 71 14.57 2.97 5.15
CA LEU A 71 14.68 4.18 4.35
C LEU A 71 13.60 5.20 4.75
N LEU A 72 12.34 4.77 4.81
CA LEU A 72 11.21 5.64 5.13
C LEU A 72 11.24 6.14 6.58
N SER A 73 11.60 5.27 7.54
CA SER A 73 11.70 5.62 8.96
C SER A 73 12.80 6.63 9.24
N ASN A 74 13.79 6.73 8.34
CA ASN A 74 14.90 7.68 8.40
C ASN A 74 14.71 8.91 7.50
N ALA A 75 13.51 9.15 6.96
CA ALA A 75 13.26 10.25 6.01
C ALA A 75 13.55 11.67 6.55
N LYS A 76 13.53 11.85 7.87
CA LYS A 76 13.88 13.13 8.52
C LYS A 76 15.40 13.37 8.60
N ASN A 77 16.21 12.33 8.49
CA ASN A 77 17.66 12.44 8.50
C ASN A 77 18.20 13.02 7.19
N VAL A 78 19.47 13.42 7.20
CA VAL A 78 20.18 13.87 6.00
C VAL A 78 20.26 12.71 5.00
N PHE A 79 19.98 12.99 3.72
CA PHE A 79 20.19 12.02 2.66
C PHE A 79 21.69 11.97 2.35
N SER A 80 22.36 10.92 2.85
CA SER A 80 23.82 10.78 2.81
C SER A 80 24.24 9.42 2.25
N ASN A 81 25.53 9.31 1.90
CA ASN A 81 26.14 8.04 1.52
C ASN A 81 25.99 6.98 2.62
N ASP A 82 26.08 7.35 3.90
CA ASP A 82 25.91 6.40 5.01
C ASP A 82 24.48 5.87 5.12
N LEU A 83 23.49 6.72 4.89
CA LEU A 83 22.09 6.30 4.83
C LEU A 83 21.88 5.31 3.68
N LEU A 84 22.43 5.61 2.49
CA LEU A 84 22.36 4.73 1.33
C LEU A 84 23.11 3.42 1.54
N ASN A 85 24.31 3.45 2.13
CA ASN A 85 25.08 2.26 2.47
C ASN A 85 24.27 1.29 3.35
N ARG A 86 23.62 1.81 4.40
CA ARG A 86 22.77 0.99 5.28
C ARG A 86 21.54 0.45 4.55
N PHE A 87 20.89 1.29 3.75
CA PHE A 87 19.76 0.89 2.93
C PHE A 87 20.13 -0.27 1.98
N PHE A 88 21.23 -0.14 1.25
CA PHE A 88 21.70 -1.15 0.32
C PHE A 88 22.21 -2.42 1.01
N PHE A 89 22.86 -2.27 2.17
CA PHE A 89 23.27 -3.42 2.98
C PHE A 89 22.05 -4.25 3.42
N LEU A 90 20.96 -3.61 3.84
CA LEU A 90 19.70 -4.32 4.15
C LEU A 90 19.08 -4.97 2.91
N LEU A 91 19.20 -4.33 1.74
CA LEU A 91 18.57 -4.81 0.51
C LEU A 91 19.29 -6.03 -0.09
N PHE A 92 20.62 -6.04 -0.03
CA PHE A 92 21.46 -7.01 -0.75
C PHE A 92 22.40 -7.82 0.15
N GLY A 93 22.43 -7.58 1.46
CA GLY A 93 23.37 -8.21 2.40
C GLY A 93 24.82 -7.75 2.23
N LYS A 94 25.07 -6.73 1.40
CA LYS A 94 26.41 -6.22 1.08
C LYS A 94 26.38 -4.72 0.78
N THR A 95 27.52 -4.07 0.96
CA THR A 95 27.69 -2.67 0.56
C THR A 95 27.68 -2.53 -0.96
N THR A 96 27.09 -1.45 -1.46
CA THR A 96 27.17 -1.06 -2.87
C THR A 96 28.46 -0.31 -3.18
N ASP A 97 28.77 -0.17 -4.48
CA ASP A 97 29.85 0.70 -4.92
C ASP A 97 29.58 2.14 -4.45
N TYR A 98 30.58 2.74 -3.82
CA TYR A 98 30.57 4.13 -3.37
C TYR A 98 30.22 5.09 -4.52
N SER A 99 30.61 4.75 -5.75
CA SER A 99 30.31 5.56 -6.95
C SER A 99 28.80 5.73 -7.17
N ILE A 100 28.01 4.67 -6.98
CA ILE A 100 26.55 4.69 -7.12
C ILE A 100 25.93 5.63 -6.07
N ASN A 101 26.35 5.48 -4.81
CA ASN A 101 25.84 6.29 -3.71
C ASN A 101 26.15 7.78 -3.91
N LEU A 102 27.34 8.09 -4.43
CA LEU A 102 27.73 9.45 -4.76
C LEU A 102 26.87 10.04 -5.87
N ARG A 103 26.61 9.28 -6.95
CA ARG A 103 25.72 9.73 -8.05
C ARG A 103 24.31 10.00 -7.53
N MET A 104 23.74 9.08 -6.75
CA MET A 104 22.40 9.26 -6.17
C MET A 104 22.30 10.47 -5.22
N THR A 105 23.31 10.63 -4.35
CA THR A 105 23.37 11.77 -3.42
C THR A 105 23.50 13.09 -4.18
N LYS A 106 24.34 13.13 -5.23
CA LYS A 106 24.47 14.31 -6.10
C LYS A 106 23.12 14.67 -6.73
N VAL A 107 22.45 13.70 -7.35
CA VAL A 107 21.13 13.92 -7.97
C VAL A 107 20.13 14.43 -6.93
N TYR A 108 20.11 13.89 -5.72
CA TYR A 108 19.22 14.39 -4.66
C TYR A 108 19.42 15.89 -4.38
N PHE A 109 20.67 16.33 -4.26
CA PHE A 109 21.00 17.74 -4.00
C PHE A 109 20.74 18.67 -5.19
N GLU A 110 20.75 18.15 -6.43
CA GLU A 110 20.35 18.94 -7.61
C GLU A 110 18.86 19.34 -7.59
N TYR A 111 18.02 18.60 -6.86
CA TYR A 111 16.58 18.82 -6.79
C TYR A 111 16.08 19.31 -5.42
N ILE A 112 16.97 19.52 -4.43
CA ILE A 112 16.56 19.83 -3.05
C ILE A 112 15.79 21.15 -2.92
N ASP A 113 16.10 22.13 -3.76
CA ASP A 113 15.46 23.45 -3.78
C ASP A 113 14.26 23.52 -4.74
N CYS A 114 13.93 22.42 -5.41
CA CYS A 114 12.72 22.34 -6.24
C CYS A 114 11.48 22.09 -5.37
N PRO A 115 10.27 22.42 -5.85
CA PRO A 115 9.04 22.06 -5.15
C PRO A 115 8.99 20.57 -4.79
N SER A 116 8.44 20.23 -3.63
CA SER A 116 8.51 18.89 -3.03
C SER A 116 7.98 17.76 -3.93
N PHE A 117 6.96 18.04 -4.75
CA PHE A 117 6.40 17.03 -5.66
C PHE A 117 7.32 16.79 -6.85
N GLU A 118 7.71 17.85 -7.56
CA GLU A 118 8.56 17.75 -8.74
C GLU A 118 9.95 17.24 -8.38
N SER A 119 10.48 17.61 -7.21
CA SER A 119 11.72 17.02 -6.70
C SER A 119 11.58 15.52 -6.50
N ALA A 120 10.48 15.02 -5.93
CA ALA A 120 10.24 13.58 -5.82
C ALA A 120 10.19 12.88 -7.18
N VAL A 121 9.44 13.45 -8.14
CA VAL A 121 9.29 12.88 -9.48
C VAL A 121 10.62 12.90 -10.25
N ASP A 122 11.30 14.04 -10.32
CA ASP A 122 12.53 14.17 -11.10
C ASP A 122 13.69 13.39 -10.45
N PHE A 123 13.80 13.41 -9.12
CA PHE A 123 14.81 12.66 -8.38
C PHE A 123 14.75 11.17 -8.68
N HIS A 124 13.57 10.55 -8.57
CA HIS A 124 13.49 9.09 -8.74
C HIS A 124 13.78 8.65 -10.17
N LEU A 125 13.33 9.42 -11.18
CA LEU A 125 13.61 9.10 -12.59
C LEU A 125 15.07 9.29 -12.92
N ARG A 126 15.69 10.33 -12.37
CA ARG A 126 17.11 10.55 -12.60
C ARG A 126 17.95 9.48 -11.89
N VAL A 127 17.63 9.13 -10.65
CA VAL A 127 18.30 8.03 -9.93
C VAL A 127 18.14 6.70 -10.65
N TYR A 128 16.95 6.41 -11.22
CA TYR A 128 16.75 5.22 -12.04
C TYR A 128 17.80 5.10 -13.16
N ASP A 129 18.16 6.22 -13.80
CA ASP A 129 19.17 6.26 -14.87
C ASP A 129 20.62 6.14 -14.36
N GLU A 130 20.90 6.43 -13.09
CA GLU A 130 22.27 6.37 -12.52
C GLU A 130 22.64 4.97 -11.98
N MET A 131 21.74 3.99 -12.10
CA MET A 131 21.80 2.66 -11.48
C MET A 131 22.04 1.53 -12.50
N ASP A 132 22.99 1.69 -13.42
CA ASP A 132 23.25 0.75 -14.53
C ASP A 132 23.73 -0.64 -14.10
N GLU A 133 24.22 -0.77 -12.87
CA GLU A 133 24.70 -2.02 -12.29
C GLU A 133 23.57 -2.94 -11.81
N PHE A 134 22.34 -2.41 -11.71
CA PHE A 134 21.17 -3.14 -11.23
C PHE A 134 20.26 -3.59 -12.38
N ASN A 135 19.50 -4.67 -12.17
CA ASN A 135 18.50 -5.08 -13.15
C ASN A 135 17.26 -4.15 -13.14
N ASP A 136 16.43 -4.22 -14.18
CA ASP A 136 15.26 -3.32 -14.34
C ASP A 136 14.30 -3.36 -13.13
N MET A 137 14.11 -4.52 -12.51
CA MET A 137 13.28 -4.67 -11.32
C MET A 137 13.88 -3.93 -10.12
N GLU A 138 15.17 -4.14 -9.84
CA GLU A 138 15.90 -3.44 -8.79
C GLU A 138 15.89 -1.93 -8.99
N LYS A 139 16.22 -1.46 -10.21
CA LYS A 139 16.19 -0.02 -10.55
C LYS A 139 14.81 0.57 -10.31
N THR A 140 13.76 -0.15 -10.71
CA THR A 140 12.38 0.27 -10.50
C THR A 140 12.00 0.30 -9.02
N ALA A 141 12.36 -0.75 -8.28
CA ALA A 141 12.10 -0.84 -6.85
C ALA A 141 12.76 0.31 -6.09
N ILE A 142 14.07 0.44 -6.24
CA ILE A 142 14.89 1.42 -5.52
C ILE A 142 14.42 2.84 -5.87
N SER A 143 14.21 3.15 -7.15
CA SER A 143 13.75 4.48 -7.55
C SER A 143 12.37 4.81 -6.97
N LEU A 144 11.38 3.91 -7.05
CA LEU A 144 10.06 4.15 -6.46
C LEU A 144 10.06 4.18 -4.92
N MET A 145 10.95 3.43 -4.25
CA MET A 145 11.17 3.57 -2.81
C MET A 145 11.71 4.96 -2.47
N LEU A 146 12.64 5.48 -3.28
CA LEU A 146 13.21 6.82 -3.12
C LEU A 146 12.21 7.94 -3.45
N PHE A 147 11.32 7.72 -4.40
CA PHE A 147 10.16 8.59 -4.63
C PHE A 147 9.34 8.74 -3.35
N ASN A 148 8.96 7.60 -2.74
CA ASN A 148 8.23 7.59 -1.48
C ASN A 148 9.02 8.19 -0.31
N TYR A 149 10.34 8.01 -0.26
CA TYR A 149 11.22 8.66 0.72
C TYR A 149 11.12 10.18 0.64
N VAL A 150 11.17 10.78 -0.57
CA VAL A 150 11.05 12.23 -0.73
C VAL A 150 9.66 12.72 -0.32
N LEU A 151 8.59 11.98 -0.66
CA LEU A 151 7.23 12.29 -0.18
C LEU A 151 7.17 12.32 1.36
N VAL A 152 7.65 11.27 2.03
CA VAL A 152 7.64 11.17 3.50
C VAL A 152 8.49 12.26 4.15
N LYS A 153 9.67 12.56 3.58
CA LYS A 153 10.52 13.65 4.05
C LYS A 153 9.75 14.97 4.09
N ASN A 154 8.91 15.21 3.08
CA ASN A 154 8.05 16.40 2.93
C ASN A 154 6.68 16.28 3.63
N GLY A 155 6.45 15.24 4.44
CA GLY A 155 5.23 15.09 5.23
C GLY A 155 4.01 14.59 4.44
N ILE A 156 4.25 13.94 3.31
CA ILE A 156 3.23 13.29 2.48
C ILE A 156 3.36 11.79 2.69
N ALA A 157 2.23 11.11 2.86
CA ALA A 157 2.25 9.68 3.09
C ALA A 157 2.71 8.91 1.85
N THR A 158 3.22 7.70 2.07
CA THR A 158 3.62 6.82 0.96
C THR A 158 2.46 6.52 0.03
N ILE A 159 2.75 6.29 -1.24
CA ILE A 159 1.80 5.83 -2.26
C ILE A 159 2.07 4.37 -2.63
N SER A 160 1.08 3.74 -3.26
CA SER A 160 1.20 2.41 -3.86
C SER A 160 0.59 2.46 -5.26
N LEU A 161 1.25 1.81 -6.22
CA LEU A 161 0.79 1.65 -7.59
C LEU A 161 -0.01 0.35 -7.70
N ASN A 162 -1.16 0.38 -8.37
CA ASN A 162 -1.88 -0.84 -8.76
C ASN A 162 -1.30 -1.42 -10.07
N PRO A 163 -1.59 -2.68 -10.43
CA PRO A 163 -1.03 -3.31 -11.63
C PRO A 163 -1.22 -2.49 -12.92
N SER A 164 -2.39 -1.87 -13.10
CA SER A 164 -2.65 -0.98 -14.24
C SER A 164 -1.79 0.28 -14.23
N ASN A 165 -1.47 0.81 -13.05
CA ASN A 165 -0.59 1.98 -12.93
C ASN A 165 0.85 1.64 -13.30
N TYR A 166 1.34 0.43 -13.01
CA TYR A 166 2.70 0.03 -13.42
C TYR A 166 2.86 0.02 -14.94
N LYS A 167 1.86 -0.48 -15.67
CA LYS A 167 1.89 -0.47 -17.14
C LYS A 167 2.05 0.96 -17.69
N GLU A 168 1.19 1.87 -17.22
CA GLU A 168 1.24 3.29 -17.60
C GLU A 168 2.58 3.94 -17.18
N TYR A 169 3.05 3.66 -15.97
CA TYR A 169 4.33 4.15 -15.47
C TYR A 169 5.51 3.75 -16.37
N PHE A 170 5.58 2.48 -16.80
CA PHE A 170 6.67 2.01 -17.66
C PHE A 170 6.65 2.69 -19.04
N GLU A 171 5.48 2.92 -19.62
CA GLU A 171 5.34 3.66 -20.88
C GLU A 171 5.77 5.12 -20.73
N LEU A 172 5.33 5.78 -19.66
CA LEU A 172 5.68 7.18 -19.38
C LEU A 172 7.16 7.33 -19.07
N ARG A 173 7.78 6.41 -18.33
CA ARG A 173 9.22 6.43 -18.00
C ARG A 173 10.07 6.41 -19.27
N LYS A 174 9.72 5.58 -20.26
CA LYS A 174 10.40 5.54 -21.56
C LYS A 174 10.30 6.87 -22.32
N LYS A 175 9.15 7.55 -22.22
CA LYS A 175 8.89 8.84 -22.89
C LYS A 175 9.47 10.05 -22.14
N TYR A 176 9.75 9.91 -20.84
CA TYR A 176 10.25 11.00 -20.00
C TYR A 176 11.57 11.59 -20.53
N LYS A 177 12.44 10.75 -21.12
CA LYS A 177 13.69 11.19 -21.77
C LYS A 177 13.47 12.06 -23.02
N ASN A 178 12.30 11.98 -23.63
CA ASN A 178 11.91 12.72 -24.83
C ASN A 178 11.01 13.94 -24.47
N ASP A 179 11.28 14.58 -23.33
CA ASP A 179 10.69 15.84 -22.81
C ASP A 179 9.24 15.83 -22.30
N SER A 180 8.58 14.69 -22.18
CA SER A 180 7.20 14.63 -21.67
C SER A 180 7.08 14.61 -20.14
N LYS A 181 7.77 15.53 -19.44
CA LYS A 181 7.75 15.61 -17.97
C LYS A 181 6.34 15.79 -17.39
N THR A 182 5.53 16.63 -18.03
CA THR A 182 4.17 16.97 -17.58
C THR A 182 3.27 15.73 -17.46
N ASN A 183 3.42 14.76 -18.36
CA ASN A 183 2.61 13.54 -18.31
C ASN A 183 2.98 12.68 -17.09
N MET A 184 4.26 12.63 -16.74
CA MET A 184 4.72 11.91 -15.55
C MET A 184 4.28 12.62 -14.26
N TYR A 185 4.32 13.95 -14.23
CA TYR A 185 3.76 14.74 -13.13
C TYR A 185 2.25 14.51 -12.97
N ALA A 186 1.49 14.57 -14.06
CA ALA A 186 0.05 14.31 -14.02
C ALA A 186 -0.25 12.88 -13.52
N PHE A 187 0.52 11.89 -13.96
CA PHE A 187 0.40 10.50 -13.51
C PHE A 187 0.60 10.35 -12.00
N PHE A 188 1.72 10.84 -11.45
CA PHE A 188 1.98 10.73 -10.02
C PHE A 188 1.01 11.56 -9.17
N MET A 189 0.59 12.74 -9.66
CA MET A 189 -0.40 13.54 -8.94
C MET A 189 -1.76 12.81 -8.88
N LYS A 190 -2.20 12.20 -9.99
CA LYS A 190 -3.41 11.36 -10.01
C LYS A 190 -3.33 10.22 -9.00
N ILE A 191 -2.16 9.58 -8.86
CA ILE A 191 -1.98 8.51 -7.86
C ILE A 191 -2.09 9.08 -6.44
N ILE A 192 -1.44 10.21 -6.17
CA ILE A 192 -1.52 10.88 -4.86
C ILE A 192 -2.98 11.25 -4.56
N GLU A 193 -3.74 11.73 -5.53
CA GLU A 193 -5.15 12.12 -5.35
C GLU A 193 -6.10 10.96 -5.11
N THR A 194 -5.81 9.80 -5.71
CA THR A 194 -6.65 8.61 -5.62
C THR A 194 -6.25 7.66 -4.49
N CYS A 195 -5.09 7.87 -3.87
CA CYS A 195 -4.65 7.09 -2.72
C CYS A 195 -5.55 7.30 -1.50
N LYS A 196 -5.88 6.19 -0.82
CA LYS A 196 -6.58 6.23 0.47
C LYS A 196 -5.57 6.51 1.59
N TYR A 197 -5.71 7.66 2.22
CA TYR A 197 -4.89 8.05 3.37
C TYR A 197 -5.62 7.82 4.68
N GLN A 198 -4.84 7.55 5.71
CA GLN A 198 -5.33 7.39 7.06
C GLN A 198 -4.97 8.63 7.87
N ASP A 199 -5.92 9.17 8.62
CA ASP A 199 -5.67 10.31 9.50
C ASP A 199 -4.95 9.88 10.78
N LYS A 200 -4.02 10.72 11.29
CA LYS A 200 -3.34 10.45 12.57
C LYS A 200 -4.29 10.32 13.75
N THR A 201 -5.47 10.93 13.65
CA THR A 201 -6.52 10.85 14.67
C THR A 201 -7.16 9.47 14.74
N TYR A 202 -7.07 8.64 13.69
CA TYR A 202 -7.64 7.28 13.68
C TYR A 202 -7.09 6.45 14.85
N TYR A 203 -5.76 6.39 15.00
CA TYR A 203 -5.11 5.59 16.03
C TYR A 203 -5.44 6.05 17.45
N LYS A 204 -5.71 7.35 17.65
CA LYS A 204 -6.07 7.89 18.97
C LYS A 204 -7.40 7.35 19.49
N ASN A 205 -8.30 6.97 18.58
CA ASN A 205 -9.65 6.56 18.90
C ASN A 205 -9.82 5.02 18.82
N LEU A 206 -8.73 4.26 18.64
CA LEU A 206 -8.81 2.81 18.62
C LEU A 206 -8.95 2.27 20.05
N ARG A 207 -9.90 1.35 20.21
CA ARG A 207 -10.09 0.52 21.41
C ARG A 207 -10.08 -0.94 20.99
N GLU A 208 -9.86 -1.88 21.90
CA GLU A 208 -10.03 -3.29 21.57
C GLU A 208 -11.46 -3.58 21.07
N VAL A 209 -11.56 -4.43 20.04
CA VAL A 209 -12.81 -4.94 19.46
C VAL A 209 -12.70 -6.45 19.44
N THR A 210 -13.73 -7.15 19.89
CA THR A 210 -13.73 -8.62 19.92
C THR A 210 -14.60 -9.19 18.80
N ILE A 211 -14.34 -10.44 18.42
CA ILE A 211 -15.20 -11.15 17.44
C ILE A 211 -16.65 -11.29 17.94
N GLU A 212 -16.84 -11.44 19.24
CA GLU A 212 -18.17 -11.57 19.84
C GLU A 212 -18.94 -10.25 19.79
N GLU A 213 -18.26 -9.13 20.03
CA GLU A 213 -18.83 -7.79 19.85
C GLU A 213 -19.25 -7.55 18.40
N ILE A 214 -18.40 -7.91 17.43
CA ILE A 214 -18.72 -7.82 16.00
C ILE A 214 -19.98 -8.64 15.71
N ARG A 215 -19.99 -9.91 16.11
CA ARG A 215 -21.10 -10.84 15.92
C ARG A 215 -22.40 -10.29 16.52
N ASN A 216 -22.38 -9.83 17.77
CA ASN A 216 -23.58 -9.32 18.44
C ASN A 216 -24.14 -8.08 17.75
N THR A 217 -23.28 -7.15 17.33
CA THR A 217 -23.70 -5.95 16.61
C THR A 217 -24.41 -6.30 15.28
N PHE A 218 -23.88 -7.27 14.52
CA PHE A 218 -24.53 -7.72 13.28
C PHE A 218 -25.82 -8.51 13.53
N ILE A 219 -25.92 -9.24 14.65
CA ILE A 219 -27.16 -9.92 15.05
C ILE A 219 -28.24 -8.89 15.44
N GLU A 220 -27.88 -7.83 16.16
CA GLU A 220 -28.79 -6.73 16.51
C GLU A 220 -29.35 -6.03 15.25
N ASP A 221 -28.49 -5.82 14.25
CA ASP A 221 -28.88 -5.17 12.99
C ASP A 221 -29.47 -6.15 11.94
N LYS A 222 -29.62 -7.44 12.28
CA LYS A 222 -29.94 -8.53 11.33
C LYS A 222 -31.20 -8.25 10.52
N ASP A 223 -32.28 -7.82 11.17
CA ASP A 223 -33.55 -7.59 10.48
C ASP A 223 -33.46 -6.47 9.45
N TYR A 224 -32.71 -5.41 9.76
CA TYR A 224 -32.47 -4.33 8.82
C TYR A 224 -31.60 -4.80 7.64
N LEU A 225 -30.51 -5.52 7.93
CA LEU A 225 -29.62 -6.06 6.91
C LEU A 225 -30.36 -6.99 5.94
N MET A 226 -31.19 -7.90 6.46
CA MET A 226 -31.92 -8.87 5.66
C MET A 226 -33.09 -8.25 4.91
N ASN A 227 -33.93 -7.45 5.59
CA ASN A 227 -35.19 -6.99 5.00
C ASN A 227 -35.04 -5.72 4.16
N VAL A 228 -34.13 -4.82 4.55
CA VAL A 228 -33.90 -3.54 3.87
C VAL A 228 -32.74 -3.66 2.88
N LEU A 229 -31.56 -4.07 3.35
CA LEU A 229 -30.36 -4.15 2.49
C LEU A 229 -30.26 -5.45 1.68
N LYS A 230 -31.24 -6.35 1.82
CA LYS A 230 -31.34 -7.64 1.13
C LYS A 230 -30.07 -8.49 1.27
N VAL A 231 -29.43 -8.45 2.43
CA VAL A 231 -28.31 -9.34 2.77
C VAL A 231 -28.87 -10.72 3.12
N LYS A 232 -28.45 -11.75 2.39
CA LYS A 232 -28.82 -13.15 2.64
C LYS A 232 -27.99 -13.76 3.76
N SER A 233 -26.69 -13.49 3.78
CA SER A 233 -25.79 -14.00 4.79
C SER A 233 -24.62 -13.06 5.03
N ILE A 234 -24.08 -13.12 6.25
CA ILE A 234 -22.85 -12.41 6.62
C ILE A 234 -21.95 -13.30 7.47
N SER A 235 -20.65 -13.27 7.17
CA SER A 235 -19.63 -13.96 7.93
C SER A 235 -18.41 -13.07 8.11
N VAL A 236 -17.70 -13.25 9.23
CA VAL A 236 -16.39 -12.62 9.44
C VAL A 236 -15.31 -13.58 8.95
N PHE A 237 -14.33 -13.06 8.23
CA PHE A 237 -13.14 -13.79 7.83
C PHE A 237 -11.87 -13.02 8.23
N GLY A 238 -10.70 -13.47 7.78
CA GLY A 238 -9.45 -12.74 8.01
C GLY A 238 -8.99 -12.77 9.48
N SER A 239 -8.38 -11.66 9.93
CA SER A 239 -7.62 -11.64 11.19
C SER A 239 -8.47 -11.89 12.43
N PHE A 240 -9.69 -11.34 12.48
CA PHE A 240 -10.65 -11.55 13.57
C PHE A 240 -11.18 -12.99 13.61
N ALA A 241 -11.43 -13.61 12.46
CA ALA A 241 -11.87 -15.00 12.40
C ALA A 241 -10.76 -15.96 12.88
N LYS A 242 -9.51 -15.65 12.53
CA LYS A 242 -8.29 -16.40 12.91
C LYS A 242 -7.85 -16.17 14.37
N GLY A 243 -8.34 -15.13 15.05
CA GLY A 243 -7.93 -14.80 16.43
C GLY A 243 -6.53 -14.19 16.54
N ILE A 244 -6.01 -13.65 15.44
CA ILE A 244 -4.69 -12.99 15.36
C ILE A 244 -4.83 -11.49 15.07
N ASN A 245 -6.01 -10.93 15.34
CA ASN A 245 -6.28 -9.52 15.09
C ASN A 245 -5.44 -8.62 15.99
N ARG A 246 -5.01 -7.49 15.42
CA ARG A 246 -4.35 -6.41 16.16
C ARG A 246 -5.36 -5.34 16.50
N ILE A 247 -4.95 -4.38 17.34
CA ILE A 247 -5.79 -3.23 17.66
C ILE A 247 -6.16 -2.43 16.40
N ASP A 248 -5.38 -2.46 15.34
CA ASP A 248 -5.65 -1.74 14.10
C ASP A 248 -6.18 -2.62 12.96
N SER A 249 -6.50 -3.90 13.23
CA SER A 249 -7.03 -4.82 12.24
C SER A 249 -8.35 -4.33 11.63
N ASP A 250 -8.45 -4.42 10.30
CA ASP A 250 -9.70 -4.23 9.57
C ASP A 250 -10.67 -5.38 9.88
N ILE A 251 -11.98 -5.11 9.78
CA ILE A 251 -13.02 -6.14 9.89
C ILE A 251 -13.34 -6.62 8.47
N ASP A 252 -12.89 -7.83 8.16
CA ASP A 252 -13.11 -8.49 6.87
C ASP A 252 -14.44 -9.25 6.89
N LEU A 253 -15.37 -8.89 6.00
CA LEU A 253 -16.71 -9.46 5.89
C LEU A 253 -16.94 -10.17 4.56
N LEU A 254 -17.48 -11.38 4.63
CA LEU A 254 -18.11 -12.06 3.50
C LEU A 254 -19.61 -11.78 3.55
N ILE A 255 -20.14 -11.19 2.49
CA ILE A 255 -21.56 -10.86 2.38
C ILE A 255 -22.15 -11.51 1.14
N SER A 256 -23.29 -12.16 1.27
CA SER A 256 -24.10 -12.56 0.13
C SER A 256 -25.34 -11.67 0.05
N PHE A 257 -25.57 -11.02 -1.09
CA PHE A 257 -26.75 -10.20 -1.35
C PHE A 257 -27.83 -11.00 -2.09
N SER A 258 -29.08 -10.53 -2.05
CA SER A 258 -30.10 -11.08 -2.94
C SER A 258 -29.76 -10.84 -4.41
N LEU A 259 -30.19 -11.77 -5.27
CA LEU A 259 -30.06 -11.65 -6.72
C LEU A 259 -31.00 -10.59 -7.30
N ASP A 260 -32.01 -10.19 -6.53
CA ASP A 260 -33.00 -9.19 -6.92
C ASP A 260 -32.43 -7.75 -6.90
N LEU A 261 -31.26 -7.54 -6.31
CA LEU A 261 -30.61 -6.23 -6.27
C LEU A 261 -29.85 -5.96 -7.57
N LEU A 262 -30.08 -4.79 -8.13
CA LEU A 262 -29.25 -4.24 -9.19
C LEU A 262 -27.84 -3.95 -8.67
N LYS A 263 -26.87 -3.92 -9.58
CA LYS A 263 -25.46 -3.66 -9.26
C LYS A 263 -25.25 -2.35 -8.48
N GLU A 264 -25.92 -1.28 -8.90
CA GLU A 264 -25.82 0.05 -8.28
C GLU A 264 -26.39 0.07 -6.86
N GLU A 265 -27.45 -0.70 -6.60
CA GLU A 265 -28.03 -0.86 -5.26
C GLU A 265 -27.07 -1.64 -4.35
N LYS A 266 -26.45 -2.70 -4.86
CA LYS A 266 -25.42 -3.45 -4.13
C LYS A 266 -24.23 -2.57 -3.76
N GLU A 267 -23.71 -1.80 -4.72
CA GLU A 267 -22.60 -0.87 -4.49
C GLU A 267 -22.96 0.17 -3.42
N SER A 268 -24.16 0.73 -3.48
CA SER A 268 -24.68 1.67 -2.48
C SER A 268 -24.80 1.03 -1.09
N ASN A 269 -25.32 -0.20 -1.02
CA ASN A 269 -25.45 -0.96 0.24
C ASN A 269 -24.07 -1.28 0.83
N ILE A 270 -23.10 -1.68 0.01
CA ILE A 270 -21.71 -1.90 0.43
C ILE A 270 -21.13 -0.63 1.04
N VAL A 271 -21.29 0.52 0.38
CA VAL A 271 -20.81 1.82 0.90
C VAL A 271 -21.50 2.16 2.23
N PHE A 272 -22.81 1.95 2.33
CA PHE A 272 -23.55 2.17 3.57
C PHE A 272 -23.02 1.30 4.72
N ILE A 273 -22.93 -0.02 4.51
CA ILE A 273 -22.45 -0.99 5.50
C ILE A 273 -21.05 -0.59 5.97
N LYS A 274 -20.13 -0.30 5.04
CA LYS A 274 -18.76 0.12 5.40
C LYS A 274 -18.76 1.35 6.30
N ASN A 275 -19.52 2.38 5.95
CA ASN A 275 -19.57 3.63 6.70
C ASN A 275 -20.26 3.48 8.07
N TYR A 276 -21.34 2.72 8.12
CA TYR A 276 -22.12 2.51 9.34
C TYR A 276 -21.31 1.73 10.38
N TYR A 277 -20.74 0.59 9.99
CA TYR A 277 -19.95 -0.23 10.91
C TYR A 277 -18.57 0.37 11.21
N PHE A 278 -17.99 1.15 10.29
CA PHE A 278 -16.82 1.98 10.63
C PHE A 278 -17.11 2.89 11.82
N LYS A 279 -18.28 3.56 11.85
CA LYS A 279 -18.64 4.43 12.97
C LYS A 279 -18.87 3.67 14.28
N LYS A 280 -19.43 2.46 14.23
CA LYS A 280 -19.67 1.63 15.43
C LYS A 280 -18.36 1.10 16.05
N PHE A 281 -17.46 0.60 15.22
CA PHE A 281 -16.24 -0.08 15.69
C PHE A 281 -14.99 0.82 15.68
N ASN A 282 -15.05 1.96 15.00
CA ASN A 282 -13.89 2.73 14.58
C ASN A 282 -12.83 1.82 13.93
N ARG A 283 -13.26 1.01 12.96
CA ARG A 283 -12.45 0.08 12.16
C ARG A 283 -12.85 0.12 10.70
N PHE A 284 -11.88 0.03 9.80
CA PHE A 284 -12.19 -0.15 8.39
C PHE A 284 -12.89 -1.50 8.17
N ILE A 285 -13.87 -1.47 7.28
CA ILE A 285 -14.67 -2.63 6.92
C ILE A 285 -14.33 -2.99 5.47
N ASP A 286 -13.72 -4.14 5.28
CA ASP A 286 -13.47 -4.71 3.96
C ASP A 286 -14.57 -5.75 3.68
N ILE A 287 -15.20 -5.65 2.52
CA ILE A 287 -16.35 -6.49 2.14
C ILE A 287 -15.98 -7.20 0.86
N THR A 288 -16.10 -8.53 0.88
CA THR A 288 -16.05 -9.37 -0.30
C THR A 288 -17.43 -9.98 -0.51
N GLU A 289 -18.03 -9.72 -1.68
CA GLU A 289 -19.31 -10.33 -2.04
C GLU A 289 -19.08 -11.80 -2.41
N VAL A 290 -19.86 -12.68 -1.80
CA VAL A 290 -19.92 -14.10 -2.15
C VAL A 290 -21.03 -14.30 -3.17
N SER A 291 -20.64 -14.51 -4.42
CA SER A 291 -21.54 -14.95 -5.49
C SER A 291 -21.86 -16.44 -5.35
N GLU A 292 -22.85 -16.93 -6.09
CA GLU A 292 -23.20 -18.35 -6.11
C GLU A 292 -22.06 -19.26 -6.61
N TYR A 293 -21.11 -18.70 -7.37
CA TYR A 293 -19.97 -19.41 -7.91
C TYR A 293 -18.68 -18.95 -7.22
N LEU A 294 -18.18 -19.76 -6.30
CA LEU A 294 -16.89 -19.55 -5.65
C LEU A 294 -15.78 -20.01 -6.59
N ASN A 295 -14.78 -19.16 -6.85
CA ASN A 295 -13.58 -19.58 -7.57
C ASN A 295 -12.59 -20.27 -6.60
N ASP A 296 -11.71 -21.12 -7.14
CA ASP A 296 -10.74 -21.88 -6.35
C ASP A 296 -9.79 -20.96 -5.57
N ASP A 297 -9.48 -19.78 -6.10
CA ASP A 297 -8.63 -18.78 -5.44
C ASP A 297 -9.30 -18.24 -4.16
N PHE A 298 -10.61 -17.95 -4.20
CA PHE A 298 -11.37 -17.53 -3.03
C PHE A 298 -11.43 -18.62 -1.96
N ILE A 299 -11.57 -19.88 -2.36
CA ILE A 299 -11.59 -21.03 -1.44
C ILE A 299 -10.22 -21.18 -0.75
N LYS A 300 -9.12 -21.01 -1.50
CA LYS A 300 -7.76 -21.08 -0.95
C LYS A 300 -7.43 -19.93 0.01
N GLU A 301 -7.94 -18.73 -0.26
CA GLU A 301 -7.66 -17.54 0.57
C GLU A 301 -8.54 -17.44 1.83
N THR A 302 -9.62 -18.22 1.92
CA THR A 302 -10.62 -18.08 3.00
C THR A 302 -10.80 -19.33 3.89
N PRO A 303 -9.73 -19.95 4.44
CA PRO A 303 -9.87 -21.18 5.23
C PRO A 303 -10.53 -20.98 6.61
N TYR A 304 -10.60 -19.74 7.12
CA TYR A 304 -11.14 -19.42 8.44
C TYR A 304 -12.28 -18.41 8.33
N VAL A 305 -13.50 -18.92 8.42
CA VAL A 305 -14.74 -18.14 8.35
C VAL A 305 -15.57 -18.40 9.60
N LYS A 306 -16.06 -17.33 10.23
CA LYS A 306 -17.04 -17.39 11.33
C LYS A 306 -18.36 -16.81 10.85
N LYS A 307 -19.33 -17.69 10.59
CA LYS A 307 -20.67 -17.30 10.17
C LYS A 307 -21.40 -16.56 11.28
N ILE A 308 -22.10 -15.48 10.93
CA ILE A 308 -22.98 -14.74 11.84
C ILE A 308 -24.44 -15.18 11.61
N PHE A 309 -24.98 -14.99 10.39
CA PHE A 309 -26.31 -15.49 10.00
C PHE A 309 -26.38 -15.88 8.52
#